data_AF-A0A318NXA6-F1
#
_entry.id   AF-A0A318NXA6-F1
#
_cell.length_a   1.000
_cell.length_b   1.000
_cell.length_c   1.000
_cell.angle_alpha   90.00
_cell.angle_beta   90.00
_cell.angle_gamma   90.00
#
_symmetry.space_group_name_H-M   'P 1'
#
loop_
_entity.id
_entity.type
_entity.pdbx_description
1 polymer ?
#
loop_
_entity_poly.entity_id
_entity_poly.type
_entity_poly.pdbx_seq_one_letter_code
_entity_poly.pdbx_strand_id
1 'polypeptide(L)'
;MNPVPTGPAAPSHTGNGSPGPRTPIHTGTNVRQADSIVVTTFPADVVQDLQDFILWQPDATEVGVEAIYVMVSKPYGESNAKGKYSGRDFHTEKAGGPIQNLDWKTAKIDRAGVDKVKLHAGRFEGAPENQVMIDRLEKILKGELAATDTDKRFYTHEVRELERYRNLGVKDGQLPENEGEVWNNTHTATLEDYKLSSDDALLYTPDALDSVNK
;
A
#
# COMPACT_ATOMS: atom_id res chain seq x y z
N MET A 1 18.69 14.03 -3.66
CA MET A 1 18.43 15.48 -3.81
C MET A 1 19.38 16.06 -4.84
N ASN A 2 18.92 17.06 -5.60
CA ASN A 2 19.77 17.76 -6.57
C ASN A 2 20.54 18.88 -5.82
N PRO A 3 21.89 18.82 -5.74
CA PRO A 3 22.68 19.82 -5.01
C PRO A 3 22.90 21.11 -5.81
N VAL A 4 22.52 21.13 -7.09
CA VAL A 4 22.68 22.30 -7.95
C VAL A 4 21.46 23.21 -7.76
N PRO A 5 21.64 24.48 -7.36
CA PRO A 5 20.55 25.44 -7.31
C PRO A 5 19.87 25.52 -8.67
N THR A 6 18.58 25.22 -8.71
CA THR A 6 17.77 25.32 -9.92
C THR A 6 16.60 26.26 -9.65
N GLY A 7 16.41 27.22 -10.54
CA GLY A 7 15.27 28.13 -10.49
C GLY A 7 13.95 27.41 -10.84
N PRO A 8 12.81 28.13 -10.88
CA PRO A 8 11.50 27.56 -11.19
C PRO A 8 11.40 27.00 -12.62
N ALA A 9 12.37 27.30 -13.49
CA ALA A 9 12.47 26.82 -14.85
C ALA A 9 13.76 26.03 -15.06
N ALA A 10 13.69 25.03 -15.93
CA ALA A 10 14.84 24.20 -16.26
C ALA A 10 15.80 25.05 -17.11
N PRO A 11 17.12 25.03 -16.82
CA PRO A 11 18.09 25.79 -17.61
C PRO A 11 18.05 25.37 -19.09
N SER A 12 18.30 26.29 -20.02
CA SER A 12 18.32 25.98 -21.45
C SER A 12 19.42 24.95 -21.79
N HIS A 13 19.18 24.07 -22.77
CA HIS A 13 20.18 23.09 -23.21
C HIS A 13 21.11 23.70 -24.28
N THR A 14 21.87 24.70 -23.86
CA THR A 14 22.79 25.50 -24.70
C THR A 14 24.24 25.31 -24.24
N GLY A 15 25.22 25.68 -25.07
CA GLY A 15 26.65 25.60 -24.73
C GLY A 15 27.12 26.53 -23.60
N ASN A 16 26.26 27.41 -23.08
CA ASN A 16 26.60 28.39 -22.03
C ASN A 16 26.56 27.82 -20.60
N GLY A 17 26.29 26.52 -20.41
CA GLY A 17 26.19 25.89 -19.09
C GLY A 17 27.10 24.68 -18.93
N SER A 18 27.55 24.43 -17.70
CA SER A 18 28.24 23.19 -17.34
C SER A 18 27.24 22.03 -17.22
N PRO A 19 27.65 20.77 -17.49
CA PRO A 19 26.82 19.62 -17.23
C PRO A 19 26.42 19.53 -15.75
N GLY A 20 25.15 19.27 -15.48
CA GLY A 20 24.62 19.12 -14.14
C GLY A 20 23.28 18.37 -14.11
N PRO A 21 22.92 17.75 -12.98
CA PRO A 21 21.63 17.10 -12.81
C PRO A 21 20.47 18.09 -12.98
N ARG A 22 19.39 17.64 -13.64
CA ARG A 22 18.17 18.42 -13.85
C ARG A 22 17.01 17.82 -13.06
N THR A 23 16.37 18.65 -12.23
CA THR A 23 15.16 18.26 -11.50
C THR A 23 13.96 18.37 -12.45
N PRO A 24 13.12 17.31 -12.58
CA PRO A 24 11.86 17.41 -13.32
C PRO A 24 10.96 18.52 -12.74
N ILE A 25 10.32 19.28 -13.62
CA ILE A 25 9.40 20.37 -13.23
C ILE A 25 7.98 19.82 -13.22
N HIS A 26 7.20 20.19 -12.20
CA HIS A 26 5.78 19.86 -12.15
C HIS A 26 5.02 20.61 -13.26
N THR A 27 4.36 19.86 -14.15
CA THR A 27 3.61 20.38 -15.31
C THR A 27 2.11 20.11 -15.23
N GLY A 28 1.64 19.52 -14.12
CA GLY A 28 0.27 19.06 -13.94
C GLY A 28 -0.66 20.16 -13.41
N THR A 29 -1.41 19.83 -12.37
CA THR A 29 -2.37 20.74 -11.74
C THR A 29 -1.69 21.95 -11.10
N ASN A 30 -2.41 23.06 -11.00
CA ASN A 30 -1.89 24.23 -10.30
C ASN A 30 -1.75 23.93 -8.80
N VAL A 31 -0.55 24.17 -8.27
CA VAL A 31 -0.29 24.10 -6.82
C VAL A 31 -0.84 25.37 -6.19
N ARG A 32 -1.82 25.21 -5.31
CA ARG A 32 -2.40 26.29 -4.50
C ARG A 32 -2.47 25.84 -3.05
N GLN A 33 -2.29 26.78 -2.13
CA GLN A 33 -2.52 26.52 -0.71
C GLN A 33 -4.00 26.16 -0.48
N ALA A 34 -4.26 25.21 0.41
CA ALA A 34 -5.63 24.85 0.77
C ALA A 34 -6.33 26.02 1.49
N ASP A 35 -7.61 26.24 1.19
CA ASP A 35 -8.39 27.34 1.74
C ASP A 35 -8.66 27.21 3.25
N SER A 36 -8.52 26.01 3.80
CA SER A 36 -8.75 25.70 5.22
C SER A 36 -7.53 25.05 5.84
N ILE A 37 -6.91 25.75 6.80
CA ILE A 37 -5.85 25.21 7.65
C ILE A 37 -6.47 25.04 9.04
N VAL A 38 -6.55 23.80 9.51
CA VAL A 38 -6.93 23.52 10.90
C VAL A 38 -5.67 23.64 11.75
N VAL A 39 -5.65 24.59 12.68
CA VAL A 39 -4.57 24.73 13.66
C VAL A 39 -4.91 23.86 14.87
N THR A 40 -4.20 22.75 15.04
CA THR A 40 -4.26 21.94 16.26
C THR A 40 -3.27 22.48 17.30
N THR A 41 -3.75 22.81 18.50
CA THR A 41 -2.91 23.21 19.62
C THR A 41 -2.25 22.00 20.29
N PHE A 42 -0.95 22.08 20.53
CA PHE A 42 -0.16 21.07 21.24
C PHE A 42 -0.55 21.00 22.74
N PRO A 43 -0.52 19.83 23.41
CA PRO A 43 -0.01 18.53 22.95
C PRO A 43 -1.12 17.70 22.31
N ALA A 44 -0.95 17.38 21.04
CA ALA A 44 -1.79 16.42 20.37
C ALA A 44 -0.96 15.16 20.15
N ASP A 45 -1.53 14.00 20.42
CA ASP A 45 -0.95 12.67 20.14
C ASP A 45 -0.62 12.44 18.63
N VAL A 46 -0.85 13.47 17.80
CA VAL A 46 -0.65 13.58 16.36
C VAL A 46 0.82 13.55 15.92
N VAL A 47 1.78 13.85 16.80
CA VAL A 47 3.20 13.92 16.39
C VAL A 47 3.81 12.56 16.04
N GLN A 48 3.27 11.47 16.59
CA GLN A 48 3.87 10.14 16.37
C GLN A 48 3.78 9.64 14.92
N ASP A 49 2.98 10.31 14.09
CA ASP A 49 2.57 9.85 12.77
C ASP A 49 3.13 10.67 11.60
N LEU A 50 3.91 11.71 11.88
CA LEU A 50 4.57 12.53 10.87
C LEU A 50 5.88 11.88 10.42
N GLN A 51 6.07 11.78 9.10
CA GLN A 51 7.37 11.46 8.51
C GLN A 51 8.04 12.76 8.09
N ASP A 52 8.64 13.44 9.06
CA ASP A 52 9.27 14.73 8.91
C ASP A 52 10.75 14.72 9.32
N PHE A 53 11.53 15.60 8.72
CA PHE A 53 12.92 15.82 9.09
C PHE A 53 13.40 17.22 8.68
N ILE A 54 14.51 17.64 9.28
CA ILE A 54 15.20 18.88 8.89
C ILE A 54 16.41 18.52 8.03
N LEU A 55 16.49 19.13 6.85
CA LEU A 55 17.66 19.12 6.00
C LEU A 55 18.40 20.45 6.12
N TRP A 56 19.73 20.42 6.05
CA TRP A 56 20.55 21.61 5.86
C TRP A 56 21.02 21.70 4.41
N GLN A 57 20.81 22.85 3.77
CA GLN A 57 21.36 23.17 2.46
C GLN A 57 22.20 24.45 2.51
N PRO A 58 23.14 24.67 1.58
CA PRO A 58 23.79 25.97 1.43
C PRO A 58 22.76 27.09 1.30
N ASP A 59 22.99 28.21 1.97
CA ASP A 59 22.13 29.38 1.81
C ASP A 59 22.31 30.03 0.43
N ALA A 60 21.46 31.01 0.11
CA ALA A 60 21.51 31.71 -1.18
C ALA A 60 22.83 32.47 -1.44
N THR A 61 23.65 32.68 -0.41
CA THR A 61 24.96 33.32 -0.52
C THR A 61 26.11 32.32 -0.66
N GLU A 62 25.81 31.01 -0.59
CA GLU A 62 26.76 29.89 -0.67
C GLU A 62 27.91 29.96 0.36
N VAL A 63 27.76 30.77 1.41
CA VAL A 63 28.76 30.96 2.48
C VAL A 63 28.28 30.46 3.84
N GLY A 64 27.00 30.12 3.95
CA GLY A 64 26.38 29.54 5.15
C GLY A 64 25.41 28.41 4.80
N VAL A 65 24.55 28.05 5.75
CA VAL A 65 23.53 27.00 5.60
C VAL A 65 22.18 27.46 6.14
N GLU A 66 21.11 26.97 5.52
CA GLU A 66 19.74 27.14 5.98
C GLU A 66 19.05 25.79 6.19
N ALA A 67 18.08 25.77 7.12
CA ALA A 67 17.30 24.60 7.45
C ALA A 67 16.01 24.53 6.60
N ILE A 68 15.77 23.39 5.97
CA ILE A 68 14.52 23.05 5.28
C ILE A 68 13.79 22.01 6.11
N TYR A 69 12.58 22.35 6.54
CA TYR A 69 11.66 21.37 7.13
C TYR A 69 10.94 20.61 6.00
N VAL A 70 11.10 19.29 5.98
CA VAL A 70 10.52 18.41 4.95
C VAL A 70 9.46 17.54 5.61
N MET A 71 8.26 17.52 5.05
CA MET A 71 7.21 16.56 5.39
C MET A 71 6.95 15.63 4.22
N VAL A 72 6.96 14.33 4.48
CA VAL A 72 6.69 13.29 3.49
C VAL A 72 5.28 12.76 3.68
N SER A 73 4.56 12.52 2.58
CA SER A 73 3.24 11.90 2.62
C SER A 73 3.30 10.47 3.15
N LYS A 74 2.27 10.04 3.90
CA LYS A 74 2.12 8.63 4.29
C LYS A 74 1.96 7.75 3.04
N PRO A 75 2.64 6.59 2.96
CA PRO A 75 2.58 5.70 1.79
C PRO A 75 1.19 5.07 1.59
N TYR A 76 0.38 4.98 2.64
CA TYR A 76 -0.94 4.34 2.63
C TYR A 76 -2.10 5.32 2.83
N GLY A 77 -1.86 6.61 2.63
CA GLY A 77 -2.87 7.65 2.81
C GLY A 77 -3.23 7.91 4.28
N GLU A 78 -4.37 8.55 4.49
CA GLU A 78 -4.91 8.87 5.82
C GLU A 78 -5.60 7.66 6.45
N SER A 79 -5.53 7.54 7.77
CA SER A 79 -6.21 6.51 8.57
C SER A 79 -7.16 7.16 9.58
N ASN A 80 -8.24 6.44 9.92
CA ASN A 80 -9.20 6.88 10.95
C ASN A 80 -9.45 5.83 12.04
N ALA A 81 -8.83 4.65 11.92
CA ALA A 81 -8.95 3.56 12.86
C ALA A 81 -7.69 2.69 12.87
N LYS A 82 -7.51 1.95 13.95
CA LYS A 82 -6.52 0.88 14.08
C LYS A 82 -7.26 -0.46 14.21
N GLY A 83 -6.88 -1.44 13.38
CA GLY A 83 -7.45 -2.78 13.40
C GLY A 83 -7.20 -3.46 14.75
N LYS A 84 -8.22 -4.15 15.29
CA LYS A 84 -8.15 -4.80 16.60
C LYS A 84 -7.26 -6.04 16.55
N TYR A 85 -7.32 -6.80 15.46
CA TYR A 85 -6.60 -8.06 15.32
C TYR A 85 -5.28 -7.87 14.57
N SER A 86 -5.31 -7.10 13.50
CA SER A 86 -4.15 -6.78 12.67
C SER A 86 -3.19 -5.77 13.33
N GLY A 87 -3.71 -4.83 14.12
CA GLY A 87 -2.93 -3.71 14.66
C GLY A 87 -2.59 -2.62 13.64
N ARG A 88 -3.05 -2.76 12.40
CA ARG A 88 -2.74 -1.84 11.28
C ARG A 88 -3.64 -0.62 11.30
N ASP A 89 -3.08 0.53 10.97
CA ASP A 89 -3.86 1.73 10.72
C ASP A 89 -4.50 1.67 9.33
N PHE A 90 -5.77 2.03 9.25
CA PHE A 90 -6.53 2.03 8.00
C PHE A 90 -7.71 3.01 8.06
N HIS A 91 -8.36 3.21 6.93
CA HIS A 91 -9.53 4.07 6.80
C HIS A 91 -10.80 3.23 6.57
N THR A 92 -11.64 3.13 7.60
CA THR A 92 -12.85 2.30 7.61
C THR A 92 -13.82 2.61 6.46
N GLU A 93 -14.01 3.88 6.15
CA GLU A 93 -14.93 4.33 5.09
C GLU A 93 -14.39 4.11 3.66
N LYS A 94 -13.08 3.85 3.53
CA LYS A 94 -12.42 3.59 2.23
C LYS A 94 -12.00 2.12 2.08
N ALA A 95 -12.57 1.22 2.89
CA ALA A 95 -12.21 -0.19 2.92
C ALA A 95 -13.14 -1.10 2.08
N GLY A 96 -14.01 -0.53 1.23
CA GLY A 96 -14.91 -1.32 0.38
C GLY A 96 -16.05 -2.01 1.13
N GLY A 97 -16.52 -1.39 2.22
CA GLY A 97 -17.66 -1.85 3.03
C GLY A 97 -17.30 -2.10 4.50
N PRO A 98 -18.29 -2.35 5.36
CA PRO A 98 -18.06 -2.55 6.80
C PRO A 98 -17.24 -3.82 7.08
N ILE A 99 -16.60 -3.85 8.25
CA ILE A 99 -16.03 -5.08 8.80
C ILE A 99 -17.17 -6.01 9.21
N GLN A 100 -17.04 -7.29 8.86
CA GLN A 100 -17.97 -8.37 9.18
C GLN A 100 -17.34 -9.35 10.18
N ASN A 101 -18.16 -10.15 10.84
CA ASN A 101 -17.69 -11.19 11.75
C ASN A 101 -17.65 -12.54 11.03
N LEU A 102 -16.61 -12.78 10.21
CA LEU A 102 -16.51 -13.96 9.36
C LEU A 102 -15.63 -15.07 9.96
N ASP A 103 -15.77 -16.28 9.43
CA ASP A 103 -14.94 -17.44 9.77
C ASP A 103 -14.47 -18.14 8.50
N TRP A 104 -13.18 -18.43 8.43
CA TRP A 104 -12.53 -19.11 7.31
C TRP A 104 -12.51 -20.63 7.47
N LYS A 105 -12.72 -21.17 8.68
CA LYS A 105 -12.50 -22.60 9.00
C LYS A 105 -13.37 -23.55 8.18
N THR A 106 -14.59 -23.12 7.88
CA THR A 106 -15.58 -23.91 7.13
C THR A 106 -15.55 -23.65 5.62
N ALA A 107 -14.60 -22.83 5.14
CA ALA A 107 -14.48 -22.53 3.72
C ALA A 107 -14.26 -23.80 2.90
N LYS A 108 -15.01 -23.91 1.80
CA LYS A 108 -14.81 -24.93 0.77
C LYS A 108 -14.10 -24.25 -0.40
N ILE A 109 -12.93 -24.76 -0.74
CA ILE A 109 -12.16 -24.30 -1.89
C ILE A 109 -12.81 -24.91 -3.12
N ASP A 110 -13.29 -24.06 -4.04
CA ASP A 110 -13.88 -24.47 -5.31
C ASP A 110 -13.25 -23.70 -6.48
N ARG A 111 -13.59 -24.13 -7.71
CA ARG A 111 -13.02 -23.55 -8.91
C ARG A 111 -13.32 -22.06 -9.03
N ALA A 112 -14.57 -21.65 -8.76
CA ALA A 112 -14.99 -20.26 -8.92
C ALA A 112 -14.27 -19.32 -7.95
N GLY A 113 -14.02 -19.77 -6.72
CA GLY A 113 -13.22 -19.01 -5.76
C GLY A 113 -11.75 -18.96 -6.14
N VAL A 114 -11.14 -20.06 -6.61
CA VAL A 114 -9.73 -20.04 -7.04
C VAL A 114 -9.54 -19.13 -8.25
N ASP A 115 -10.51 -19.06 -9.17
CA ASP A 115 -10.47 -18.12 -10.29
C ASP A 115 -10.53 -16.65 -9.81
N LYS A 116 -11.29 -16.36 -8.74
CA LYS A 116 -11.27 -15.04 -8.08
C LYS A 116 -9.94 -14.74 -7.40
N VAL A 117 -9.35 -15.73 -6.71
CA VAL A 117 -8.03 -15.58 -6.09
C VAL A 117 -6.99 -15.18 -7.14
N LYS A 118 -6.94 -15.91 -8.26
CA LYS A 118 -6.02 -15.59 -9.36
C LYS A 118 -6.24 -14.19 -9.93
N LEU A 119 -7.50 -13.77 -10.05
CA LEU A 119 -7.84 -12.44 -10.56
C LEU A 119 -7.40 -11.32 -9.62
N HIS A 120 -7.47 -11.54 -8.30
CA HIS A 120 -7.05 -10.57 -7.30
C HIS A 120 -5.54 -10.55 -7.10
N ALA A 121 -4.95 -11.71 -6.77
CA ALA A 121 -3.53 -11.86 -6.51
C ALA A 121 -2.68 -11.59 -7.77
N GLY A 122 -3.18 -11.93 -8.96
CA GLY A 122 -2.53 -11.66 -10.24
C GLY A 122 -2.48 -10.18 -10.62
N ARG A 123 -3.15 -9.28 -9.87
CA ARG A 123 -3.01 -7.83 -10.02
C ARG A 123 -1.60 -7.35 -9.64
N PHE A 124 -0.93 -8.06 -8.72
CA PHE A 124 0.36 -7.66 -8.18
C PHE A 124 1.48 -8.39 -8.92
N GLU A 125 2.13 -7.70 -9.87
CA GLU A 125 3.29 -8.25 -10.57
C GLU A 125 4.43 -8.52 -9.57
N GLY A 126 5.09 -9.67 -9.70
CA GLY A 126 6.30 -9.98 -8.91
C GLY A 126 6.07 -10.55 -7.51
N ALA A 127 4.91 -11.15 -7.22
CA ALA A 127 4.61 -11.82 -5.96
C ALA A 127 4.72 -13.37 -6.08
N PRO A 128 5.94 -13.96 -6.02
CA PRO A 128 6.13 -15.41 -6.15
C PRO A 128 5.39 -16.23 -5.07
N GLU A 129 5.22 -15.68 -3.88
CA GLU A 129 4.51 -16.27 -2.75
C GLU A 129 3.03 -16.48 -3.07
N ASN A 130 2.41 -15.55 -3.79
CA ASN A 130 1.03 -15.67 -4.27
C ASN A 130 0.93 -16.82 -5.27
N GLN A 131 1.91 -16.96 -6.17
CA GLN A 131 1.92 -18.05 -7.14
C GLN A 131 2.03 -19.42 -6.45
N VAL A 132 2.88 -19.55 -5.43
CA VAL A 132 2.97 -20.79 -4.64
C VAL A 132 1.63 -21.15 -4.00
N MET A 133 0.93 -20.17 -3.41
CA MET A 133 -0.38 -20.41 -2.81
C MET A 133 -1.44 -20.76 -3.86
N ILE A 134 -1.47 -20.09 -5.01
CA ILE A 134 -2.37 -20.41 -6.13
C ILE A 134 -2.14 -21.84 -6.63
N ASP A 135 -0.88 -22.26 -6.79
CA ASP A 135 -0.55 -23.62 -7.23
C ASP A 135 -0.99 -24.68 -6.21
N ARG A 136 -0.90 -24.36 -4.92
CA ARG A 136 -1.44 -25.21 -3.85
C ARG A 136 -2.96 -25.33 -3.93
N LEU A 137 -3.67 -24.22 -4.14
CA LEU A 137 -5.13 -24.24 -4.32
C LEU A 137 -5.54 -25.11 -5.53
N GLU A 138 -4.79 -25.07 -6.63
CA GLU A 138 -5.02 -25.94 -7.79
C GLU A 138 -4.83 -27.42 -7.47
N LYS A 139 -3.78 -27.78 -6.72
CA LYS A 139 -3.57 -29.16 -6.26
C LYS A 139 -4.70 -29.64 -5.34
N ILE A 140 -5.23 -28.76 -4.49
CA ILE A 140 -6.40 -29.05 -3.64
C ILE A 140 -7.63 -29.34 -4.50
N LEU A 141 -7.90 -28.54 -5.54
CA LEU A 141 -9.03 -28.77 -6.45
C LEU A 141 -8.93 -30.11 -7.20
N LYS A 142 -7.72 -30.57 -7.50
CA LYS A 142 -7.48 -31.88 -8.13
C LYS A 142 -7.54 -33.06 -7.15
N GLY A 143 -7.64 -32.80 -5.85
CA GLY A 143 -7.57 -33.82 -4.80
C GLY A 143 -6.16 -34.35 -4.56
N GLU A 144 -5.13 -33.69 -5.09
CA GLU A 144 -3.72 -34.05 -4.92
C GLU A 144 -3.16 -33.60 -3.56
N LEU A 145 -3.82 -32.63 -2.93
CA LEU A 145 -3.43 -32.06 -1.64
C LEU A 145 -4.67 -31.85 -0.75
N ALA A 146 -4.57 -32.17 0.53
CA ALA A 146 -5.59 -31.81 1.50
C ALA A 146 -5.46 -30.33 1.88
N ALA A 147 -6.58 -29.60 1.92
CA ALA A 147 -6.58 -28.20 2.31
C ALA A 147 -6.16 -28.02 3.77
N THR A 148 -5.18 -27.14 4.01
CA THR A 148 -4.78 -26.73 5.36
C THR A 148 -5.49 -25.45 5.80
N ASP A 149 -5.32 -25.08 7.06
CA ASP A 149 -5.84 -23.82 7.61
C ASP A 149 -5.21 -22.59 6.94
N THR A 150 -3.93 -22.66 6.52
CA THR A 150 -3.28 -21.58 5.76
C THR A 150 -3.90 -21.43 4.38
N ASP A 151 -4.15 -22.54 3.66
CA ASP A 151 -4.77 -22.50 2.34
C ASP A 151 -6.18 -21.89 2.40
N LYS A 152 -6.95 -22.24 3.44
CA LYS A 152 -8.29 -21.69 3.67
C LYS A 152 -8.25 -20.19 3.99
N ARG A 153 -7.37 -19.76 4.89
CA ARG A 153 -7.21 -18.35 5.26
C ARG A 153 -6.85 -17.51 4.03
N PHE A 154 -5.82 -17.92 3.30
CA PHE A 154 -5.43 -17.28 2.04
C PHE A 154 -6.60 -17.20 1.07
N TYR A 155 -7.23 -18.34 0.74
CA TYR A 155 -8.36 -18.39 -0.17
C TYR A 155 -9.50 -17.45 0.22
N THR A 156 -9.92 -17.45 1.48
CA THR A 156 -11.00 -16.58 1.93
C THR A 156 -10.60 -15.11 1.95
N HIS A 157 -9.35 -14.82 2.34
CA HIS A 157 -8.81 -13.46 2.38
C HIS A 157 -8.82 -12.86 0.97
N GLU A 158 -8.18 -13.52 0.01
CA GLU A 158 -8.05 -13.02 -1.37
C GLU A 158 -9.41 -12.82 -2.05
N VAL A 159 -10.37 -13.74 -1.84
CA VAL A 159 -11.73 -13.60 -2.38
C VAL A 159 -12.46 -12.42 -1.77
N ARG A 160 -12.38 -12.26 -0.44
CA ARG A 160 -13.06 -11.18 0.28
C ARG A 160 -12.46 -9.81 -0.03
N GLU A 161 -11.15 -9.74 -0.16
CA GLU A 161 -10.45 -8.52 -0.51
C GLU A 161 -10.80 -8.06 -1.93
N LEU A 162 -10.92 -8.98 -2.90
CA LEU A 162 -11.42 -8.66 -4.23
C LEU A 162 -12.81 -8.02 -4.21
N GLU A 163 -13.72 -8.52 -3.38
CA GLU A 163 -15.06 -7.94 -3.23
C GLU A 163 -15.00 -6.51 -2.70
N ARG A 164 -14.07 -6.22 -1.77
CA ARG A 164 -13.85 -4.85 -1.27
C ARG A 164 -13.32 -3.93 -2.37
N TYR A 165 -12.36 -4.40 -3.18
CA TYR A 165 -11.88 -3.66 -4.36
C TYR A 165 -13.03 -3.32 -5.32
N ARG A 166 -13.90 -4.29 -5.62
CA ARG A 166 -15.07 -4.07 -6.47
C ARG A 166 -16.06 -3.07 -5.89
N ASN A 167 -16.28 -3.11 -4.57
CA ASN A 167 -17.15 -2.15 -3.88
C ASN A 167 -16.58 -0.72 -3.92
N LEU A 168 -15.27 -0.56 -4.06
CA LEU A 168 -14.61 0.73 -4.31
C LEU A 168 -14.64 1.15 -5.78
N GLY A 169 -15.23 0.34 -6.66
CA GLY A 169 -15.27 0.60 -8.10
C GLY A 169 -13.95 0.32 -8.83
N VAL A 170 -12.99 -0.34 -8.17
CA VAL A 170 -11.74 -0.75 -8.83
C VAL A 170 -12.03 -1.91 -9.78
N LYS A 171 -11.62 -1.75 -11.04
CA LYS A 171 -11.81 -2.78 -12.06
C LYS A 171 -10.91 -3.99 -11.77
N ASP A 172 -11.44 -5.17 -12.07
CA ASP A 172 -10.71 -6.42 -11.92
C ASP A 172 -9.39 -6.40 -12.72
N GLY A 173 -8.31 -6.87 -12.10
CA GLY A 173 -6.97 -6.90 -12.69
C GLY A 173 -6.29 -5.54 -12.90
N GLN A 174 -6.91 -4.41 -12.52
CA GLN A 174 -6.30 -3.08 -12.63
C GLN A 174 -5.78 -2.57 -11.29
N LEU A 175 -4.62 -1.91 -11.31
CA LEU A 175 -4.09 -1.14 -10.18
C LEU A 175 -4.77 0.25 -10.15
N PRO A 176 -5.32 0.68 -9.00
CA PRO A 176 -5.83 2.04 -8.85
C PRO A 176 -4.67 3.04 -8.68
N GLU A 177 -4.90 4.33 -8.99
CA GLU A 177 -3.87 5.37 -8.88
C GLU A 177 -3.31 5.51 -7.44
N ASN A 178 -4.15 5.29 -6.43
CA ASN A 178 -3.78 5.27 -5.02
C ASN A 178 -3.61 3.83 -4.50
N GLU A 179 -2.85 3.01 -5.21
CA GLU A 179 -2.66 1.57 -4.94
C GLU A 179 -2.37 1.24 -3.48
N GLY A 180 -1.46 1.98 -2.84
CA GLY A 180 -1.06 1.74 -1.45
C GLY A 180 -2.20 1.99 -0.46
N GLU A 181 -2.96 3.07 -0.64
CA GLU A 181 -4.11 3.41 0.22
C GLU A 181 -5.22 2.38 0.05
N VAL A 182 -5.58 2.06 -1.20
CA VAL A 182 -6.62 1.08 -1.49
C VAL A 182 -6.23 -0.27 -0.90
N TRP A 183 -5.03 -0.77 -1.23
CA TRP A 183 -4.52 -2.03 -0.69
C TRP A 183 -4.54 -2.04 0.82
N ASN A 184 -3.96 -1.04 1.48
CA ASN A 184 -3.87 -1.03 2.94
C ASN A 184 -5.27 -1.08 3.59
N ASN A 185 -6.23 -0.31 3.06
CA ASN A 185 -7.56 -0.24 3.62
C ASN A 185 -8.37 -1.52 3.40
N THR A 186 -8.34 -2.09 2.19
CA THR A 186 -9.06 -3.33 1.88
C THR A 186 -8.41 -4.54 2.55
N HIS A 187 -7.08 -4.61 2.55
CA HIS A 187 -6.31 -5.69 3.16
C HIS A 187 -6.56 -5.72 4.67
N THR A 188 -6.37 -4.58 5.34
CA THR A 188 -6.59 -4.47 6.79
C THR A 188 -8.01 -4.86 7.17
N ALA A 189 -9.03 -4.33 6.48
CA ALA A 189 -10.41 -4.68 6.78
C ALA A 189 -10.74 -6.16 6.52
N THR A 190 -10.05 -6.81 5.59
CA THR A 190 -10.20 -8.25 5.33
C THR A 190 -9.55 -9.09 6.44
N LEU A 191 -8.38 -8.69 6.94
CA LEU A 191 -7.78 -9.31 8.13
C LEU A 191 -8.74 -9.22 9.33
N GLU A 192 -9.36 -8.06 9.53
CA GLU A 192 -10.34 -7.85 10.60
C GLU A 192 -11.60 -8.70 10.42
N ASP A 193 -12.08 -8.90 9.18
CA ASP A 193 -13.24 -9.77 8.91
C ASP A 193 -13.01 -11.18 9.49
N TYR A 194 -11.80 -11.69 9.33
CA TYR A 194 -11.38 -13.04 9.71
C TYR A 194 -10.61 -13.11 11.04
N LYS A 195 -10.45 -11.97 11.74
CA LYS A 195 -9.76 -11.86 13.03
C LYS A 195 -8.30 -12.33 12.97
N LEU A 196 -7.65 -12.03 11.86
CA LEU A 196 -6.25 -12.37 11.61
C LEU A 196 -5.35 -11.22 12.03
N SER A 197 -4.15 -11.54 12.52
CA SER A 197 -3.10 -10.54 12.70
C SER A 197 -2.44 -10.22 11.35
N SER A 198 -1.51 -9.27 11.37
CA SER A 198 -0.70 -8.89 10.19
C SER A 198 0.52 -9.79 9.96
N ASP A 199 0.53 -10.99 10.55
CA ASP A 199 1.61 -11.94 10.37
C ASP A 199 1.39 -12.72 9.07
N ASP A 200 2.30 -12.55 8.12
CA ASP A 200 2.24 -13.19 6.80
C ASP A 200 2.21 -14.72 6.89
N ALA A 201 2.77 -15.32 7.96
CA ALA A 201 2.71 -16.77 8.19
C ALA A 201 1.27 -17.29 8.42
N LEU A 202 0.29 -16.40 8.65
CA LEU A 202 -1.12 -16.77 8.68
C LEU A 202 -1.72 -16.99 7.29
N LEU A 203 -1.23 -16.26 6.28
CA LEU A 203 -1.74 -16.31 4.90
C LEU A 203 -0.85 -17.15 3.98
N TYR A 204 0.45 -17.26 4.27
CA TYR A 204 1.40 -17.95 3.42
C TYR A 204 2.01 -19.15 4.11
N THR A 205 2.23 -20.22 3.35
CA THR A 205 3.03 -21.35 3.82
C THR A 205 4.51 -21.00 3.86
N PRO A 206 5.34 -21.72 4.65
CA PRO A 206 6.80 -21.50 4.65
C PRO A 206 7.42 -21.50 3.24
N ASP A 207 7.05 -22.47 2.39
CA ASP A 207 7.52 -22.53 0.99
C ASP A 207 7.17 -21.29 0.17
N ALA A 208 6.04 -20.64 0.48
CA ALA A 208 5.60 -19.42 -0.20
C ALA A 208 6.42 -18.22 0.30
N LEU A 209 6.60 -18.07 1.62
CA LEU A 209 7.46 -17.03 2.19
C LEU A 209 8.92 -17.13 1.72
N ASP A 210 9.44 -18.35 1.63
CA ASP A 210 10.81 -18.60 1.14
C ASP A 210 10.98 -18.28 -0.35
N SER A 211 9.89 -18.20 -1.11
CA SER A 211 9.93 -17.89 -2.55
C SER A 211 10.26 -16.43 -2.84
N VAL A 212 10.05 -15.53 -1.88
CA VAL A 212 10.37 -14.09 -2.01
C VAL A 212 11.88 -13.83 -2.05
N ASN A 213 12.68 -14.73 -1.49
CA ASN A 213 14.14 -14.60 -1.38
C ASN A 213 14.91 -15.28 -2.52
N LYS A 214 14.24 -15.76 -3.57
CA LYS A 214 14.84 -16.52 -4.69
C LYS A 214 14.91 -15.68 -5.96
#